data_AF-A0A957ZSV4-F1
#
_entry.id   AF-A0A957ZSV4-F1
#
_cell.length_a   1.000
_cell.length_b   1.000
_cell.length_c   1.000
_cell.angle_alpha   90.00
_cell.angle_beta   90.00
_cell.angle_gamma   90.00
#
_symmetry.space_group_name_H-M   'P 1'
#
loop_
_entity.id
_entity.type
_entity.pdbx_description
1 polymer ?
#
loop_
_entity_poly.entity_id
_entity_poly.type
_entity_poly.pdbx_seq_one_letter_code
_entity_poly.pdbx_strand_id
1 'polypeptide(L)' 'MELVSMCAAPVKLIIDTDPGVDDAMALLLALASPELAIVGVTALFGN' A
#
# COMPACT_ATOMS: atom_id res chain seq x y z
N MET A 1 -24.26 3.29 -5.24
CA MET A 1 -23.16 2.81 -4.38
C MET A 1 -22.47 1.75 -5.20
N GLU A 2 -21.48 2.20 -5.95
CA GLU A 2 -21.09 1.66 -7.26
C GLU A 2 -20.42 0.29 -7.21
N LEU A 3 -20.69 -0.46 -8.29
CA LEU A 3 -20.07 -1.71 -8.66
C LEU A 3 -18.57 -1.50 -8.91
N VAL A 4 -17.71 -1.98 -8.03
CA VAL A 4 -16.33 -2.35 -8.40
C VAL A 4 -16.28 -3.87 -8.45
N SER A 5 -16.51 -4.41 -9.64
CA SER A 5 -16.29 -5.82 -9.94
C SER A 5 -14.78 -6.10 -9.88
N MET A 6 -14.30 -6.66 -8.77
CA MET A 6 -12.92 -7.12 -8.64
C MET A 6 -12.79 -8.51 -9.27
N CYS A 7 -12.67 -8.54 -10.60
CA CYS A 7 -12.45 -9.77 -11.37
C CYS A 7 -11.02 -10.34 -11.23
N ALA A 8 -10.12 -9.64 -10.53
CA ALA A 8 -8.76 -10.10 -10.25
C ALA A 8 -8.46 -10.04 -8.74
N ALA A 9 -7.70 -11.03 -8.24
CA ALA A 9 -7.25 -11.04 -6.85
C ALA A 9 -6.37 -9.80 -6.57
N PRO A 10 -6.43 -9.20 -5.36
CA PRO A 10 -5.61 -8.04 -5.02
C PRO A 10 -4.12 -8.30 -5.24
N VAL A 11 -3.41 -7.27 -5.72
CA VAL A 11 -1.97 -7.33 -5.94
C VAL A 11 -1.27 -7.39 -4.58
N LYS A 12 -0.53 -8.46 -4.33
CA LYS A 12 0.29 -8.58 -3.12
C LYS A 12 1.50 -7.66 -3.22
N LEU A 13 1.66 -6.79 -2.23
CA LEU A 13 2.71 -5.77 -2.19
C LEU A 13 3.53 -5.86 -0.91
N ILE A 14 4.85 -5.76 -1.05
CA ILE A 14 5.78 -5.47 0.06
C ILE A 14 6.26 -4.03 -0.15
N ILE A 15 6.23 -3.23 0.90
CA ILE A 15 6.71 -1.85 0.88
C ILE A 15 8.03 -1.80 1.66
N ASP A 16 9.09 -1.35 0.99
CA ASP A 16 10.38 -1.04 1.61
C ASP A 16 10.61 0.45 1.46
N THR A 17 10.77 1.16 2.58
CA THR A 17 10.78 2.64 2.61
C THR A 17 11.71 3.16 3.70
N ASP A 18 12.25 4.37 3.52
CA ASP A 18 12.84 5.18 4.57
C ASP A 18 11.82 6.19 5.12
N PRO A 19 11.25 5.98 6.31
CA PRO A 19 9.98 6.59 6.68
C PRO A 19 10.06 8.12 6.83
N GLY A 20 9.50 8.82 5.85
CA GLY A 20 9.16 10.24 5.87
C GLY A 20 7.64 10.50 5.94
N VAL A 21 7.26 11.78 5.88
CA VAL A 21 5.85 12.20 5.86
C VAL A 21 5.14 11.71 4.58
N ASP A 22 5.85 11.77 3.47
CA ASP A 22 5.39 11.31 2.16
C ASP A 22 5.23 9.78 2.09
N ASP A 23 6.12 9.00 2.71
CA ASP A 23 5.97 7.55 2.80
C ASP A 23 4.77 7.14 3.64
N ALA A 24 4.54 7.84 4.76
CA ALA A 24 3.35 7.60 5.57
C ALA A 24 2.06 7.88 4.77
N MET A 25 2.04 8.95 3.97
CA MET A 25 0.93 9.23 3.06
C MET A 25 0.76 8.15 1.99
N ALA A 26 1.85 7.70 1.38
CA ALA A 26 1.83 6.62 0.38
C ALA A 26 1.32 5.30 0.98
N LEU A 27 1.76 4.95 2.19
CA LEU A 27 1.30 3.77 2.91
C LEU A 27 -0.20 3.84 3.23
N LEU A 28 -0.70 5.00 3.68
CA LEU A 28 -2.13 5.21 3.94
C LEU A 28 -2.97 5.07 2.66
N LEU A 29 -2.50 5.64 1.54
CA LEU A 29 -3.17 5.50 0.24
C LEU A 29 -3.18 4.05 -0.23
N ALA A 30 -2.06 3.33 -0.06
CA ALA A 30 -1.94 1.93 -0.42
C ALA A 30 -2.85 1.04 0.44
N LEU A 31 -2.96 1.30 1.75
CA LEU A 31 -3.88 0.60 2.66
C LEU A 31 -5.35 0.88 2.36
N ALA A 32 -5.68 2.05 1.80
CA ALA A 32 -7.04 2.41 1.41
C ALA A 32 -7.46 1.79 0.06
N SER A 33 -6.52 1.25 -0.72
CA SER A 33 -6.80 0.67 -2.03
C SER A 33 -7.29 -0.77 -1.91
N PRO A 34 -8.53 -1.10 -2.33
CA PRO A 34 -9.02 -2.48 -2.33
C PRO A 34 -8.29 -3.36 -3.35
N GLU A 35 -7.59 -2.76 -4.32
CA GLU A 35 -6.84 -3.46 -5.35
C GLU A 35 -5.50 -4.02 -4.82
N LEU A 36 -5.06 -3.58 -3.63
CA LEU A 36 -3.78 -3.95 -3.04
C LEU A 36 -3.97 -4.79 -1.78
N ALA A 37 -3.07 -5.76 -1.60
CA ALA A 37 -2.90 -6.51 -0.37
C ALA A 37 -1.47 -6.30 0.13
N ILE A 38 -1.29 -5.41 1.10
CA ILE A 38 0.02 -5.21 1.73
C ILE A 38 0.31 -6.43 2.61
N VAL A 39 1.34 -7.20 2.24
CA VAL A 39 1.74 -8.44 2.93
C VAL A 39 2.96 -8.27 3.82
N GLY A 40 3.62 -7.11 3.75
CA GLY A 40 4.77 -6.76 4.58
C GLY A 40 5.22 -5.33 4.37
N VAL A 41 5.83 -4.76 5.41
CA VAL A 41 6.49 -3.44 5.36
C VAL A 41 7.84 -3.56 6.04
N THR A 42 8.89 -3.10 5.37
CA THR A 42 10.22 -2.90 5.94
C THR A 42 10.54 -1.42 5.95
N ALA A 43 11.25 -0.98 6.98
CA ALA A 43 11.65 0.41 7.15
C ALA A 43 13.11 0.51 7.57
N LEU A 44 13.87 1.37 6.90
CA LEU A 44 15.26 1.68 7.22
C LEU A 44 15.44 3.18 7.42
N PHE A 45 16.52 3.61 8.06
CA PHE A 45 16.83 5.03 8.15
C PHE A 45 17.29 5.56 6.79
N GLY A 46 16.74 6.69 6.34
CA GLY A 46 17.11 7.36 5.09
C GLY A 46 16.96 8.87 5.21
N ASN A 47 16.32 9.51 4.22
CA ASN A 47 16.07 10.97 4.10
C ASN A 47 15.69 11.67 5.42
#